data_AF-A0A1R2BFR9-F1
#
_entry.id   AF-A0A1R2BFR9-F1
#
_cell.length_a   1.000
_cell.length_b   1.000
_cell.length_c   1.000
_cell.angle_alpha   90.00
_cell.angle_beta   90.00
_cell.angle_gamma   90.00
#
_symmetry.space_group_name_H-M   'P 1'
#
loop_
_entity.id
_entity.type
_entity.pdbx_description
1 polymer ?
#
loop_
_entity_poly.entity_id
_entity_poly.type
_entity_poly.pdbx_seq_one_letter_code
_entity_poly.pdbx_strand_id
1 'polypeptide(L)'
;MCTFNLQCPVTDGSCKCLKQIASPGVIKPIPIPAAFPNDPNMLSALYRLIVQQNEMMRNISGQIQDALVKVLQFAESNQKIENNLAPQTEEVTTPSSLLKFLCCDLCNHSHSLQIANEMPSPAYKERAFSVVLNIVDSNGVKVRLRQNLVFKVMLFTADSPPKLLAINTSGDKIMRGTLEAEGNSVVVFKKIIIKEVTSHFRNGSFFFVVVAKDTNFIRPFIYPEFVIKARKIYPDCPKKKFKTENCILSSQADDENLDS
;
A
#
# COMPACT_ATOMS: atom_id res chain seq x y z
N MET A 1 -32.56 -41.99 6.07
CA MET A 1 -31.38 -42.88 6.23
C MET A 1 -30.15 -42.00 6.43
N CYS A 2 -29.33 -42.27 7.44
CA CYS A 2 -28.13 -41.47 7.71
C CYS A 2 -27.03 -41.83 6.70
N THR A 3 -27.02 -41.17 5.55
CA THR A 3 -26.14 -41.47 4.40
C THR A 3 -24.65 -41.39 4.72
N PHE A 4 -24.28 -40.76 5.84
CA PHE A 4 -22.90 -40.47 6.21
C PHE A 4 -22.38 -41.25 7.43
N ASN A 5 -23.15 -42.20 7.99
CA ASN A 5 -22.67 -43.06 9.06
C ASN A 5 -23.04 -44.54 8.81
N LEU A 6 -22.08 -45.29 8.25
CA LEU A 6 -22.22 -46.71 7.89
C LEU A 6 -22.39 -47.64 9.11
N GLN A 7 -22.19 -47.15 10.33
CA GLN A 7 -22.37 -47.92 11.56
C GLN A 7 -23.64 -47.54 12.34
N CYS A 8 -24.56 -46.78 11.74
CA CYS A 8 -25.83 -46.46 12.37
C CYS A 8 -26.75 -47.71 12.36
N PRO A 9 -27.17 -48.24 13.53
CA PRO A 9 -28.00 -49.46 13.59
C PRO A 9 -29.47 -49.20 13.23
N VAL A 10 -29.85 -47.94 12.95
CA VAL A 10 -31.24 -47.50 12.78
C VAL A 10 -31.53 -47.24 11.31
N THR A 11 -32.44 -48.03 10.72
CA THR A 11 -32.72 -48.03 9.28
C THR A 11 -33.86 -47.08 8.88
N ASP A 12 -34.73 -46.69 9.81
CA ASP A 12 -35.91 -45.83 9.56
C ASP A 12 -35.60 -44.32 9.55
N GLY A 13 -34.37 -43.93 9.87
CA GLY A 13 -33.93 -42.53 9.88
C GLY A 13 -34.26 -41.74 11.16
N SER A 14 -34.76 -42.38 12.21
CA SER A 14 -35.05 -41.75 13.51
C SER A 14 -33.80 -41.47 14.38
N CYS A 15 -32.60 -41.74 13.85
CA CYS A 15 -31.34 -41.57 14.57
C CYS A 15 -31.04 -40.09 14.91
N LYS A 16 -30.45 -39.85 16.09
CA LYS A 16 -30.05 -38.49 16.53
C LYS A 16 -28.60 -38.12 16.15
N CYS A 17 -27.98 -38.84 15.21
CA CYS A 17 -26.56 -38.71 14.86
C CYS A 17 -26.14 -37.30 14.40
N LEU A 18 -27.07 -36.49 13.89
CA LEU A 18 -26.80 -35.11 13.45
C LEU A 18 -26.74 -34.07 14.60
N LYS A 19 -27.12 -34.41 15.83
CA LYS A 19 -27.28 -33.42 16.92
C LYS A 19 -26.00 -33.10 17.71
N GLN A 20 -24.83 -33.67 17.36
CA GLN A 20 -23.58 -33.43 18.10
C GLN A 20 -22.54 -32.57 17.39
N ILE A 21 -22.83 -32.02 16.20
CA ILE A 21 -21.89 -31.14 15.49
C ILE A 21 -22.26 -29.67 15.77
N ALA A 22 -22.04 -29.24 17.01
CA ALA A 22 -22.04 -27.82 17.34
C ALA A 22 -21.05 -27.55 18.50
N SER A 23 -19.77 -27.70 18.23
CA SER A 23 -18.75 -26.89 18.89
C SER A 23 -17.66 -26.54 17.88
N PRO A 24 -17.42 -25.24 17.62
CA PRO A 24 -16.31 -24.83 16.76
C PRO A 24 -15.03 -24.79 17.61
N GLY A 25 -13.96 -25.41 17.12
CA GLY A 25 -12.61 -25.02 17.55
C GLY A 25 -11.72 -26.08 18.20
N VAL A 26 -12.00 -27.38 18.11
CA VAL A 26 -11.00 -28.40 18.48
C VAL A 26 -10.88 -29.43 17.37
N ILE A 27 -9.81 -29.34 16.58
CA ILE A 27 -9.35 -30.44 15.72
C ILE A 27 -8.87 -31.53 16.67
N LYS A 28 -9.73 -32.52 16.96
CA LYS A 28 -9.29 -33.71 17.69
C LYS A 28 -8.42 -34.55 16.75
N PRO A 29 -7.29 -35.10 17.24
CA PRO A 29 -6.50 -36.02 16.43
C PRO A 29 -7.36 -37.22 16.03
N ILE A 30 -7.21 -37.63 14.77
CA ILE A 30 -7.90 -38.80 14.22
C ILE A 30 -7.50 -40.02 15.07
N PRO A 31 -8.45 -40.69 15.73
CA PRO A 31 -8.12 -41.88 16.49
C PRO A 31 -7.71 -42.99 15.50
N ILE A 32 -6.47 -43.47 15.64
CA ILE A 32 -6.01 -44.67 14.93
C ILE A 32 -6.81 -45.84 15.48
N PRO A 33 -7.57 -46.60 14.65
CA PRO A 33 -8.30 -47.77 15.12
C PRO A 33 -7.31 -48.80 15.68
N ALA A 34 -7.37 -49.04 16.98
CA ALA A 34 -6.70 -50.16 17.61
C ALA A 34 -7.55 -51.42 17.39
N ALA A 35 -7.34 -52.11 16.27
CA ALA A 35 -7.65 -53.52 16.12
C ALA A 35 -6.94 -54.09 14.88
N PHE A 36 -6.03 -55.03 15.12
CA PHE A 36 -5.41 -55.87 14.09
C PHE A 36 -6.42 -56.90 13.57
N PRO A 37 -6.34 -57.29 12.29
CA PRO A 37 -5.70 -58.57 12.00
C PRO A 37 -4.73 -58.50 10.80
N ASN A 38 -3.84 -59.48 10.72
CA ASN A 38 -2.76 -59.64 9.75
C ASN A 38 -3.21 -59.59 8.28
N ASP A 39 -3.40 -58.40 7.73
CA ASP A 39 -3.67 -58.23 6.29
C ASP A 39 -2.39 -57.69 5.61
N PRO A 40 -1.67 -58.50 4.80
CA PRO A 40 -0.45 -58.07 4.10
C PRO A 40 -0.70 -56.87 3.16
N ASN A 41 -1.96 -56.66 2.76
CA ASN A 41 -2.38 -55.52 1.96
C ASN A 41 -2.41 -54.21 2.77
N MET A 42 -2.67 -54.28 4.08
CA MET A 42 -2.68 -53.09 4.94
C MET A 42 -1.27 -52.56 5.17
N LEU A 43 -0.28 -53.45 5.34
CA LEU A 43 1.13 -53.03 5.45
C LEU A 43 1.60 -52.35 4.15
N SER A 44 1.17 -52.85 2.99
CA SER A 44 1.40 -52.20 1.70
C SER A 44 0.72 -50.83 1.61
N ALA A 45 -0.51 -50.70 2.11
CA ALA A 45 -1.22 -49.43 2.17
C ALA A 45 -0.56 -48.41 3.11
N LEU A 46 -0.12 -48.84 4.30
CA LEU A 46 0.64 -48.02 5.24
C LEU A 46 1.99 -47.60 4.65
N TYR A 47 2.69 -48.52 3.98
CA TYR A 47 3.94 -48.20 3.29
C TYR A 47 3.72 -47.16 2.20
N ARG A 48 2.66 -47.31 1.39
CA ARG A 48 2.28 -46.31 0.37
C ARG A 48 1.94 -44.96 0.98
N LEU A 49 1.21 -44.92 2.09
CA LEU A 49 0.90 -43.69 2.81
C LEU A 49 2.17 -43.01 3.36
N ILE A 50 3.09 -43.78 3.93
CA ILE A 50 4.37 -43.26 4.44
C ILE A 50 5.22 -42.71 3.29
N VAL A 51 5.29 -43.42 2.16
CA VAL A 51 6.02 -42.95 0.97
C VAL A 51 5.41 -41.66 0.42
N GLN A 52 4.08 -41.58 0.34
CA GLN A 52 3.38 -40.38 -0.11
C GLN A 52 3.58 -39.19 0.84
N GLN A 53 3.56 -39.43 2.15
CA GLN A 53 3.88 -38.41 3.16
C GLN A 53 5.33 -37.93 3.03
N ASN A 54 6.28 -38.84 2.77
CA ASN A 54 7.68 -38.48 2.55
C ASN A 54 7.88 -37.61 1.30
N GLU A 55 7.11 -37.86 0.24
CA GLU A 55 7.13 -37.03 -0.96
C GLU A 55 6.52 -35.64 -0.70
N MET A 56 5.41 -35.59 0.03
CA MET A 56 4.79 -34.33 0.46
C MET A 56 5.74 -33.51 1.35
N MET A 57 6.44 -34.14 2.29
CA MET A 57 7.45 -33.47 3.12
C MET A 57 8.61 -32.91 2.30
N ARG A 58 9.05 -33.63 1.26
CA ARG A 58 10.07 -33.13 0.34
C ARG A 58 9.59 -31.90 -0.42
N ASN A 59 8.35 -31.89 -0.89
CA ASN A 59 7.76 -30.72 -1.56
C ASN A 59 7.63 -29.53 -0.61
N ILE A 60 7.17 -29.75 0.63
CA ILE A 60 7.11 -28.70 1.66
C ILE A 60 8.51 -28.15 1.96
N SER A 61 9.51 -29.02 2.10
CA SER A 61 10.90 -28.59 2.31
C SER A 61 11.42 -27.71 1.16
N GLY A 62 11.13 -28.08 -0.09
CA GLY A 62 11.46 -27.27 -1.27
C GLY A 62 10.78 -25.90 -1.24
N GLN A 63 9.49 -25.86 -0.92
CA GLN A 63 8.75 -24.59 -0.79
C GLN A 63 9.27 -23.71 0.36
N ILE A 64 9.69 -24.31 1.47
CA ILE A 64 10.31 -23.59 2.59
C ILE A 64 11.67 -23.02 2.15
N GLN A 65 12.48 -23.80 1.44
CA GLN A 65 13.76 -23.31 0.90
C GLN A 65 13.55 -22.17 -0.10
N ASP A 66 12.60 -22.29 -1.02
CA ASP A 66 12.27 -21.21 -1.98
C ASP A 66 11.75 -19.95 -1.26
N ALA A 67 10.94 -20.12 -0.22
CA ALA A 67 10.47 -19.01 0.60
C ALA A 67 11.62 -18.36 1.37
N LEU A 68 12.51 -19.15 1.97
CA LEU A 68 13.70 -18.64 2.67
C LEU A 68 14.64 -17.91 1.72
N VAL A 69 14.88 -18.43 0.52
CA VAL A 69 15.69 -17.74 -0.50
C VAL A 69 15.04 -16.41 -0.90
N LYS A 70 13.72 -16.37 -1.10
CA LYS A 70 13.01 -15.12 -1.41
C LYS A 70 13.06 -14.12 -0.25
N VAL A 71 12.95 -14.58 0.99
CA VAL A 71 13.06 -13.74 2.19
C VAL A 71 14.49 -13.22 2.35
N LEU A 72 15.50 -14.06 2.13
CA LEU A 72 16.91 -13.66 2.19
C LEU A 72 17.27 -12.68 1.06
N GLN A 73 16.80 -12.91 -0.16
CA GLN A 73 16.98 -11.94 -1.26
C GLN A 73 16.30 -10.60 -0.97
N PHE A 74 15.13 -10.63 -0.32
CA PHE A 74 14.45 -9.41 0.13
C PHE A 74 15.22 -8.74 1.28
N ALA A 75 15.78 -9.51 2.21
CA ALA A 75 16.59 -9.02 3.32
C ALA A 75 17.93 -8.44 2.83
N GLU A 76 18.62 -9.07 1.88
CA GLU A 76 19.87 -8.58 1.27
C GLU A 76 19.64 -7.34 0.41
N SER A 77 18.49 -7.28 -0.31
CA SER A 77 18.06 -6.06 -1.02
C SER A 77 17.77 -4.90 -0.06
N ASN A 78 17.41 -5.19 1.19
CA ASN A 78 17.20 -4.18 2.24
C ASN A 78 18.47 -3.93 3.09
N GLN A 79 19.37 -4.90 3.26
CA GLN A 79 20.57 -4.78 4.11
C GLN A 79 21.73 -4.04 3.43
N LYS A 80 21.75 -3.94 2.10
CA LYS A 80 22.64 -2.95 1.44
C LYS A 80 22.31 -1.50 1.82
N ILE A 81 21.16 -1.25 2.47
CA ILE A 81 20.75 0.07 2.97
C ILE A 81 21.11 0.25 4.46
N GLU A 82 21.39 -0.82 5.21
CA GLU A 82 21.37 -0.79 6.69
C GLU A 82 22.76 -0.79 7.38
N ASN A 83 23.87 -1.02 6.66
CA ASN A 83 25.20 -1.14 7.28
C ASN A 83 26.01 0.17 7.46
N ASN A 84 25.37 1.34 7.36
CA ASN A 84 26.00 2.62 7.74
C ASN A 84 25.07 3.39 8.69
N LEU A 85 25.00 2.96 9.96
CA LEU A 85 24.27 3.71 10.98
C LEU A 85 25.19 4.09 12.15
N ALA A 86 25.70 5.32 12.07
CA ALA A 86 26.02 6.13 13.25
C ALA A 86 24.70 6.54 13.96
N PRO A 87 24.72 6.99 15.22
CA PRO A 87 23.53 7.14 16.05
C PRO A 87 22.53 8.13 15.44
N GLN A 88 21.28 7.68 15.28
CA GLN A 88 20.19 8.47 14.70
C GLN A 88 19.85 9.67 15.59
N THR A 89 20.23 10.85 15.12
CA THR A 89 19.48 12.07 15.44
C THR A 89 18.26 12.09 14.52
N GLU A 90 17.10 12.51 15.01
CA GLU A 90 15.83 12.56 14.26
C GLU A 90 15.88 13.58 13.10
N GLU A 91 16.70 13.33 12.08
CA GLU A 91 16.91 14.24 10.97
C GLU A 91 15.86 14.05 9.87
N VAL A 92 15.38 15.17 9.33
CA VAL A 92 14.51 15.21 8.15
C VAL A 92 15.35 14.89 6.91
N THR A 93 14.84 14.02 6.03
CA THR A 93 15.51 13.74 4.76
C THR A 93 15.60 15.01 3.91
N THR A 94 16.80 15.31 3.39
CA THR A 94 17.02 16.43 2.46
C THR A 94 16.94 15.96 1.02
N PRO A 95 16.68 16.85 0.03
CA PRO A 95 16.72 16.47 -1.38
C PRO A 95 18.05 15.85 -1.80
N SER A 96 19.16 16.34 -1.23
CA SER A 96 20.51 15.84 -1.48
C SER A 96 20.72 14.44 -0.91
N SER A 97 20.23 14.15 0.29
CA SER A 97 20.32 12.80 0.86
C SER A 97 19.43 11.80 0.11
N LEU A 98 18.25 12.23 -0.34
CA LEU A 98 17.40 11.41 -1.19
C LEU A 98 18.02 11.14 -2.56
N LEU A 99 18.68 12.13 -3.18
CA LEU A 99 19.40 11.92 -4.44
C LEU A 99 20.52 10.89 -4.28
N LYS A 100 21.31 10.99 -3.19
CA LYS A 100 22.33 9.99 -2.85
C LYS A 100 21.73 8.61 -2.63
N PHE A 101 20.58 8.53 -1.96
CA PHE A 101 19.86 7.28 -1.76
C PHE A 101 19.40 6.64 -3.09
N LEU A 102 18.99 7.46 -4.07
CA LEU A 102 18.50 6.98 -5.37
C LEU A 102 19.63 6.60 -6.35
N CYS A 103 20.74 7.33 -6.33
CA CYS A 103 21.80 7.21 -7.34
C CYS A 103 23.12 6.64 -6.80
N CYS A 104 23.23 6.42 -5.49
CA CYS A 104 24.48 6.08 -4.80
C CYS A 104 25.61 7.09 -5.13
N ASP A 105 26.87 6.74 -4.88
CA ASP A 105 28.04 7.60 -5.12
C ASP A 105 28.41 7.78 -6.61
N LEU A 106 27.61 7.21 -7.55
CA LEU A 106 27.89 7.19 -8.98
C LEU A 106 27.02 8.22 -9.73
N CYS A 107 27.24 9.50 -9.46
CA CYS A 107 26.42 10.60 -9.99
C CYS A 107 27.04 11.28 -11.24
N ASN A 108 27.49 10.52 -12.24
CA ASN A 108 27.90 11.10 -13.53
C ASN A 108 26.68 11.25 -14.45
N HIS A 109 25.81 12.21 -14.13
CA HIS A 109 24.63 12.51 -14.94
C HIS A 109 24.99 13.46 -16.08
N SER A 110 24.76 13.03 -17.32
CA SER A 110 24.92 13.87 -18.52
C SER A 110 23.67 14.71 -18.82
N HIS A 111 22.52 14.26 -18.32
CA HIS A 111 21.22 14.87 -18.54
C HIS A 111 20.47 15.03 -17.22
N SER A 112 19.47 15.90 -17.20
CA SER A 112 18.56 16.05 -16.07
C SER A 112 17.12 16.25 -16.53
N LEU A 113 16.18 16.08 -15.60
CA LEU A 113 14.76 16.31 -15.82
C LEU A 113 14.37 17.67 -15.24
N GLN A 114 13.76 18.52 -16.06
CA GLN A 114 13.24 19.82 -15.65
C GLN A 114 11.73 19.87 -15.81
N ILE A 115 11.03 20.38 -14.80
CA ILE A 115 9.58 20.54 -14.87
C ILE A 115 9.20 21.63 -15.89
N ALA A 116 8.25 21.32 -16.77
CA ALA A 116 7.78 22.22 -17.82
C ALA A 116 6.47 22.92 -17.47
N ASN A 117 5.71 22.37 -16.51
CA ASN A 117 4.47 22.94 -16.00
C ASN A 117 4.56 23.22 -14.50
N GLU A 118 3.62 23.99 -13.97
CA GLU A 118 3.55 24.23 -12.54
C GLU A 118 3.08 22.97 -11.79
N MET A 119 3.74 22.68 -10.67
CA MET A 119 3.38 21.58 -9.76
C MET A 119 2.24 22.04 -8.83
N PRO A 120 1.21 21.22 -8.58
CA PRO A 120 0.14 21.63 -7.65
C PRO A 120 0.69 21.78 -6.23
N SER A 121 0.52 22.97 -5.64
CA SER A 121 0.91 23.26 -4.26
C SER A 121 -0.21 24.04 -3.54
N PRO A 122 -0.96 23.42 -2.59
CA PRO A 122 -0.96 21.99 -2.28
C PRO A 122 -1.71 21.16 -3.33
N ALA A 123 -1.34 19.89 -3.45
CA ALA A 123 -2.17 18.90 -4.12
C ALA A 123 -3.35 18.49 -3.22
N TYR A 124 -4.37 17.87 -3.80
CA TYR A 124 -5.55 17.41 -3.06
C TYR A 124 -5.78 15.92 -3.26
N LYS A 125 -6.11 15.22 -2.17
CA LYS A 125 -6.46 13.80 -2.17
C LYS A 125 -7.58 13.52 -3.16
N GLU A 126 -7.43 12.43 -3.92
CA GLU A 126 -8.37 11.97 -4.97
C GLU A 126 -8.60 12.98 -6.11
N ARG A 127 -7.79 14.05 -6.22
CA ARG A 127 -7.81 14.94 -7.39
C ARG A 127 -6.70 14.59 -8.37
N ALA A 128 -7.07 14.56 -9.64
CA ALA A 128 -6.13 14.31 -10.72
C ALA A 128 -5.32 15.57 -11.04
N PHE A 129 -4.02 15.41 -11.25
CA PHE A 129 -3.12 16.42 -11.80
C PHE A 129 -2.23 15.80 -12.87
N SER A 130 -1.48 16.61 -13.60
CA SER A 130 -0.54 16.15 -14.62
C SER A 130 0.82 16.79 -14.42
N VAL A 131 1.88 16.07 -14.77
CA VAL A 131 3.26 16.53 -14.69
C VAL A 131 3.91 16.34 -16.05
N VAL A 132 4.53 17.40 -16.55
CA VAL A 132 5.26 17.44 -17.81
C VAL A 132 6.71 17.77 -17.48
N LEU A 133 7.62 16.90 -17.91
CA LEU A 133 9.06 17.08 -17.74
C LEU A 133 9.73 17.19 -19.11
N ASN A 134 10.70 18.10 -19.23
CA ASN A 134 11.63 18.16 -20.35
C ASN A 134 12.94 17.48 -19.94
N ILE A 135 13.55 16.77 -20.88
CA ILE A 135 14.92 16.26 -20.74
C ILE A 135 15.86 17.38 -21.18
N VAL A 136 16.77 17.77 -20.29
CA VAL A 136 17.75 18.85 -20.55
C VAL A 136 19.18 18.33 -20.40
N ASP A 137 20.11 18.95 -21.12
CA ASP A 137 21.55 18.69 -20.99
C ASP A 137 22.16 19.39 -19.76
N SER A 138 23.48 19.31 -19.61
CA SER A 138 24.24 20.01 -18.58
C SER A 138 24.14 21.54 -18.64
N ASN A 139 23.75 22.10 -19.79
CA ASN A 139 23.58 23.53 -20.00
C ASN A 139 22.12 23.97 -19.74
N GLY A 140 21.23 23.05 -19.38
CA GLY A 140 19.81 23.32 -19.21
C GLY A 140 19.03 23.47 -20.52
N VAL A 141 19.63 23.09 -21.66
CA VAL A 141 18.98 23.15 -22.96
C VAL A 141 18.19 21.86 -23.18
N LYS A 142 16.95 21.99 -23.65
CA LYS A 142 16.11 20.83 -23.97
C LYS A 142 16.73 20.01 -25.10
N VAL A 143 16.88 18.72 -24.87
CA VAL A 143 17.43 17.79 -25.85
C VAL A 143 16.45 16.70 -26.22
N ARG A 144 16.79 15.98 -27.30
CA ARG A 144 16.11 14.76 -27.72
C ARG A 144 17.10 13.62 -27.71
N LEU A 145 16.81 12.61 -26.90
CA LEU A 145 17.56 11.37 -26.82
C LEU A 145 17.38 10.54 -28.09
N ARG A 146 18.37 9.69 -28.39
CA ARG A 146 18.34 8.79 -29.55
C ARG A 146 17.28 7.71 -29.44
N GLN A 147 17.05 7.22 -28.23
CA GLN A 147 16.04 6.22 -27.92
C GLN A 147 15.01 6.78 -26.94
N ASN A 148 13.80 6.24 -27.01
CA ASN A 148 12.82 6.49 -25.97
C ASN A 148 13.21 5.75 -24.69
N LEU A 149 13.00 6.41 -23.56
CA LEU A 149 13.18 5.82 -22.24
C LEU A 149 11.86 5.80 -21.50
N VAL A 150 11.72 4.85 -20.59
CA VAL A 150 10.58 4.77 -19.68
C VAL A 150 10.93 5.51 -18.40
N PHE A 151 10.04 6.37 -17.94
CA PHE A 151 10.17 7.11 -16.69
C PHE A 151 9.09 6.68 -15.72
N LYS A 152 9.40 6.70 -14.43
CA LYS A 152 8.50 6.27 -13.36
C LYS A 152 8.38 7.32 -12.27
N VAL A 153 7.14 7.60 -11.86
CA VAL A 153 6.78 8.44 -10.72
C VAL A 153 6.84 7.62 -9.43
N MET A 154 7.44 8.21 -8.40
CA MET A 154 7.58 7.65 -7.05
C MET A 154 7.28 8.74 -6.01
N LEU A 155 6.79 8.31 -4.83
CA LEU A 155 6.59 9.17 -3.67
C LEU A 155 7.44 8.63 -2.52
N PHE A 156 8.21 9.50 -1.86
CA PHE A 156 8.98 9.14 -0.68
C PHE A 156 8.52 9.94 0.54
N THR A 157 8.60 9.33 1.72
CA THR A 157 8.43 10.06 2.99
C THR A 157 9.60 11.01 3.20
N ALA A 158 9.35 12.09 3.95
CA ALA A 158 10.41 12.99 4.39
C ALA A 158 11.14 12.52 5.66
N ASP A 159 10.80 11.34 6.17
CA ASP A 159 11.50 10.72 7.31
C ASP A 159 12.90 10.25 6.87
N SER A 160 13.83 10.12 7.82
CA SER A 160 15.12 9.47 7.59
C SER A 160 15.11 8.07 8.23
N PRO A 161 15.38 6.99 7.47
CA PRO A 161 15.62 6.95 6.03
C PRO A 161 14.32 7.18 5.21
N PRO A 162 14.43 7.72 3.98
CA PRO A 162 13.27 7.95 3.12
C PRO A 162 12.63 6.63 2.69
N LYS A 163 11.31 6.50 2.90
CA LYS A 163 10.56 5.29 2.56
C LYS A 163 9.73 5.50 1.30
N LEU A 164 9.83 4.57 0.35
CA LEU A 164 8.98 4.55 -0.83
C LEU A 164 7.53 4.24 -0.43
N LEU A 165 6.62 5.15 -0.78
CA LEU A 165 5.20 4.96 -0.56
C LEU A 165 4.58 4.22 -1.74
N ALA A 166 4.24 2.94 -1.53
CA ALA A 166 3.53 2.10 -2.51
C ALA A 166 2.05 1.91 -2.16
N ILE A 167 1.75 1.82 -0.86
CA ILE A 167 0.41 1.61 -0.31
C ILE A 167 0.04 2.74 0.66
N ASN A 168 -1.25 3.03 0.77
CA ASN A 168 -1.80 3.97 1.74
C ASN A 168 -2.05 3.28 3.10
N THR A 169 -2.53 4.04 4.08
CA THR A 169 -2.87 3.53 5.41
C THR A 169 -4.00 2.49 5.42
N SER A 170 -4.78 2.38 4.34
CA SER A 170 -5.85 1.40 4.17
C SER A 170 -5.42 0.12 3.42
N GLY A 171 -4.15 0.01 3.01
CA GLY A 171 -3.64 -1.12 2.24
C GLY A 171 -3.87 -1.05 0.72
N ASP A 172 -4.45 0.04 0.21
CA ASP A 172 -4.64 0.29 -1.21
C ASP A 172 -3.40 0.94 -1.84
N LYS A 173 -3.21 0.81 -3.17
CA LYS A 173 -2.18 1.56 -3.90
C LYS A 173 -2.30 3.07 -3.64
N ILE A 174 -1.22 3.71 -3.21
CA ILE A 174 -1.23 5.15 -2.83
C ILE A 174 -1.44 6.07 -4.04
N MET A 175 -0.98 5.68 -5.22
CA MET A 175 -1.11 6.42 -6.47
C MET A 175 -1.93 5.67 -7.52
N ARG A 176 -2.65 6.42 -8.36
CA ARG A 176 -3.35 5.95 -9.57
C ARG A 176 -3.06 6.89 -10.74
N GLY A 177 -3.35 6.44 -11.96
CA GLY A 177 -3.16 7.20 -13.20
C GLY A 177 -1.93 6.75 -13.98
N THR A 178 -1.38 7.64 -14.81
CA THR A 178 -0.15 7.38 -15.57
C THR A 178 1.06 7.60 -14.66
N LEU A 179 1.55 6.51 -14.05
CA LEU A 179 2.74 6.51 -13.18
C LEU A 179 4.02 6.11 -13.91
N GLU A 180 3.87 5.55 -15.11
CA GLU A 180 4.97 5.25 -16.03
C GLU A 180 4.66 5.87 -17.39
N ALA A 181 5.64 6.56 -17.97
CA ALA A 181 5.49 7.23 -19.26
C ALA A 181 6.79 7.10 -20.06
N GLU A 182 6.64 6.89 -21.37
CA GLU A 182 7.76 6.80 -22.30
C GLU A 182 8.00 8.15 -22.98
N GLY A 183 9.25 8.54 -23.16
CA GLY A 183 9.63 9.76 -23.86
C GLY A 183 11.11 9.84 -24.19
N ASN A 184 11.45 10.65 -25.20
CA ASN A 184 12.84 10.94 -25.58
C ASN A 184 13.20 12.42 -25.50
N SER A 185 12.25 13.33 -25.24
CA SER A 185 12.52 14.77 -25.09
C SER A 185 11.56 15.40 -24.10
N VAL A 186 10.28 15.03 -24.19
CA VAL A 186 9.24 15.39 -23.23
C VAL A 186 8.65 14.13 -22.65
N VAL A 187 8.43 14.13 -21.35
CA VAL A 187 7.79 13.06 -20.60
C VAL A 187 6.51 13.61 -19.98
N VAL A 188 5.37 12.97 -20.24
CA VAL A 188 4.06 13.46 -19.82
C VAL A 188 3.36 12.41 -18.97
N PHE A 189 3.16 12.71 -17.69
CA PHE A 189 2.35 11.92 -16.78
C PHE A 189 0.98 12.58 -16.64
N LYS A 190 -0.06 11.92 -17.16
CA LYS A 190 -1.43 12.42 -17.14
C LYS A 190 -2.23 11.79 -16.01
N LYS A 191 -3.14 12.58 -15.45
CA LYS A 191 -4.16 12.12 -14.49
C LYS A 191 -3.57 11.36 -13.29
N ILE A 192 -2.44 11.82 -12.75
CA ILE A 192 -1.89 11.30 -11.50
C ILE A 192 -2.86 11.65 -10.38
N ILE A 193 -3.26 10.66 -9.59
CA ILE A 193 -4.15 10.80 -8.43
C ILE A 193 -3.44 10.20 -7.23
N ILE A 194 -3.43 10.93 -6.11
CA ILE A 194 -2.86 10.46 -4.85
C ILE A 194 -3.98 10.28 -3.83
N LYS A 195 -3.98 9.12 -3.19
CA LYS A 195 -5.05 8.65 -2.31
C LYS A 195 -4.83 8.93 -0.83
N GLU A 196 -3.70 9.54 -0.50
CA GLU A 196 -3.30 9.77 0.87
C GLU A 196 -3.03 11.24 1.12
N VAL A 197 -3.27 11.69 2.35
CA VAL A 197 -2.94 13.06 2.79
C VAL A 197 -1.60 13.07 3.51
N THR A 198 -0.86 14.15 3.37
CA THR A 198 0.46 14.24 4.01
C THR A 198 0.39 14.42 5.52
N SER A 199 -0.77 14.86 6.05
CA SER A 199 -1.00 15.01 7.50
C SER A 199 -0.98 13.70 8.29
N HIS A 200 -1.05 12.54 7.62
CA HIS A 200 -0.90 11.23 8.28
C HIS A 200 0.57 10.87 8.55
N PHE A 201 1.52 11.70 8.08
CA PHE A 201 2.96 11.45 8.18
C PHE A 201 3.61 12.51 9.05
N ARG A 202 4.63 12.11 9.83
CA ARG A 202 5.26 12.95 10.87
C ARG A 202 5.72 14.31 10.34
N ASN A 203 6.36 14.33 9.17
CA ASN A 203 6.93 15.53 8.56
C ASN A 203 5.95 16.30 7.65
N GLY A 204 4.68 15.87 7.55
CA GLY A 204 3.62 16.63 6.89
C GLY A 204 3.77 16.86 5.37
N SER A 205 4.77 16.24 4.72
CA SER A 205 5.09 16.40 3.30
C SER A 205 5.72 15.14 2.71
N PHE A 206 5.69 15.03 1.38
CA PHE A 206 6.38 13.98 0.62
C PHE A 206 7.44 14.57 -0.31
N PHE A 207 8.32 13.69 -0.78
CA PHE A 207 9.12 13.93 -1.97
C PHE A 207 8.42 13.32 -3.19
N PHE A 208 8.10 14.13 -4.18
CA PHE A 208 7.66 13.65 -5.48
C PHE A 208 8.87 13.45 -6.38
N VAL A 209 9.08 12.23 -6.86
CA VAL A 209 10.29 11.86 -7.58
C VAL A 209 9.94 11.26 -8.94
N VAL A 210 10.69 11.62 -9.97
CA VAL A 210 10.66 10.93 -11.26
C VAL A 210 12.05 10.43 -11.63
N VAL A 211 12.14 9.12 -11.91
CA VAL A 211 13.37 8.44 -12.31
C VAL A 211 13.24 7.86 -13.71
N ALA A 212 14.34 7.80 -14.46
CA ALA A 212 14.41 6.98 -15.67
C ALA A 212 14.60 5.51 -15.27
N LYS A 213 13.90 4.60 -15.95
CA LYS A 213 14.14 3.15 -15.80
C LYS A 213 15.40 2.76 -16.56
N ASP A 214 16.10 1.77 -16.01
CA ASP A 214 17.21 1.05 -16.65
C ASP A 214 18.38 1.94 -17.13
N THR A 215 18.47 3.17 -16.63
CA THR A 215 19.50 4.14 -17.01
C THR A 215 19.86 5.06 -15.84
N ASN A 216 21.15 5.37 -15.68
CA ASN A 216 21.66 6.20 -14.58
C ASN A 216 22.23 7.55 -15.04
N PHE A 217 22.31 7.76 -16.36
CA PHE A 217 22.89 8.99 -16.93
C PHE A 217 21.94 10.19 -16.90
N ILE A 218 20.66 9.97 -16.55
CA ILE A 218 19.66 11.02 -16.34
C ILE A 218 19.49 11.24 -14.84
N ARG A 219 19.76 12.45 -14.38
CA ARG A 219 19.51 12.85 -13.00
C ARG A 219 18.00 12.80 -12.70
N PRO A 220 17.58 12.09 -11.63
CA PRO A 220 16.19 12.10 -11.18
C PRO A 220 15.64 13.51 -10.92
N PHE A 221 14.37 13.72 -11.23
CA PHE A 221 13.65 14.90 -10.77
C PHE A 221 13.18 14.67 -9.34
N ILE A 222 13.48 15.60 -8.43
CA ILE A 222 13.03 15.56 -7.04
C ILE A 222 12.33 16.88 -6.74
N TYR A 223 11.03 16.82 -6.45
CA TYR A 223 10.25 17.95 -5.98
C TYR A 223 10.03 17.81 -4.46
N PRO A 224 10.69 18.64 -3.64
CA PRO A 224 10.56 18.60 -2.19
C PRO A 224 9.23 19.19 -1.71
N GLU A 225 8.92 18.97 -0.43
CA GLU A 225 7.79 19.61 0.26
C GLU A 225 6.44 19.46 -0.45
N PHE A 226 6.21 18.30 -1.06
CA PHE A 226 4.98 18.03 -1.79
C PHE A 226 3.83 17.74 -0.81
N VAL A 227 3.02 18.77 -0.53
CA VAL A 227 1.91 18.71 0.44
C VAL A 227 0.60 18.27 -0.22
N ILE A 228 -0.09 17.30 0.39
CA ILE A 228 -1.41 16.82 -0.08
C ILE A 228 -2.45 17.00 1.01
N LYS A 229 -3.50 17.79 0.72
CA LYS A 229 -4.60 18.08 1.64
C LYS A 229 -5.85 17.26 1.30
N ALA A 230 -6.72 17.02 2.28
CA ALA A 230 -7.94 16.22 2.10
C ALA A 230 -8.97 16.90 1.17
N ARG A 231 -9.19 18.21 1.31
CA ARG A 231 -10.21 18.97 0.57
C ARG A 231 -9.71 20.37 0.24
N LYS A 232 -10.14 20.91 -0.91
CA LYS A 232 -9.99 22.32 -1.24
C LYS A 232 -11.02 23.09 -0.43
N ILE A 233 -10.57 23.89 0.54
CA ILE A 233 -11.43 24.82 1.27
C ILE A 233 -11.69 25.97 0.30
N TYR A 234 -12.92 26.06 -0.21
CA TYR A 234 -13.37 27.27 -0.90
C TYR A 234 -13.73 28.30 0.17
N PRO A 235 -13.19 29.52 0.13
CA PRO A 235 -13.58 30.57 1.08
C PRO A 235 -15.07 30.95 0.93
N ASP A 236 -15.69 30.68 -0.22
CA ASP A 236 -17.06 31.10 -0.56
C ASP A 236 -18.08 29.94 -0.57
N CYS A 237 -18.12 29.13 0.49
CA CYS A 237 -19.32 28.32 0.73
C CYS A 237 -20.25 29.05 1.71
N PRO A 238 -21.53 29.27 1.37
CA PRO A 238 -22.46 30.06 2.19
C PRO A 238 -22.55 29.46 3.60
N LYS A 239 -22.21 30.28 4.60
CA LYS A 239 -22.41 29.94 6.02
C LYS A 239 -23.89 29.60 6.19
N LYS A 240 -24.16 28.35 6.61
CA LYS A 240 -25.49 27.88 6.99
C LYS A 240 -26.03 28.89 8.01
N LYS A 241 -27.03 29.70 7.63
CA LYS A 241 -27.70 30.61 8.57
C LYS A 241 -28.26 29.75 9.68
N PHE A 242 -27.73 29.91 10.90
CA PHE A 242 -28.40 29.40 12.08
C PHE A 242 -29.79 30.05 12.11
N LYS A 243 -30.83 29.22 12.13
CA LYS A 243 -32.19 29.66 12.36
C LYS A 243 -32.26 30.06 13.83
N THR A 244 -32.24 31.35 14.12
CA THR A 244 -32.58 31.86 15.44
C THR A 244 -34.07 31.59 15.64
N GLU A 245 -34.40 30.68 16.56
CA GLU A 245 -35.75 30.53 17.06
C GLU A 245 -36.06 31.73 17.96
N ASN A 246 -36.82 32.70 17.45
CA ASN A 246 -37.47 33.70 18.29
C ASN A 246 -38.60 33.00 19.05
N CYS A 247 -38.32 32.59 20.29
CA CYS A 247 -39.38 32.39 21.28
C CYS A 247 -39.94 33.76 21.66
N ILE A 248 -41.01 34.18 20.98
CA ILE A 248 -41.92 35.21 21.48
C ILE A 248 -42.81 34.51 22.51
N LEU A 249 -42.55 34.73 23.79
CA LEU A 249 -43.48 34.43 24.86
C LEU A 249 -44.46 35.60 24.95
N SER A 250 -45.63 35.41 24.36
CA SER A 250 -46.82 36.20 24.64
C SER A 250 -47.45 35.72 25.95
N SER A 251 -47.66 36.64 26.89
CA SER A 251 -48.75 36.54 27.86
C SER A 251 -49.38 37.91 28.04
N GLN A 252 -50.58 38.06 27.45
CA GLN A 252 -51.64 38.99 27.88
C GLN A 252 -51.98 38.73 29.35
N ALA A 253 -52.31 39.73 30.15
CA ALA A 253 -53.68 40.19 30.48
C ALA A 253 -53.53 40.85 31.88
N ASP A 254 -54.28 41.81 32.39
CA ASP A 254 -55.44 42.62 31.99
C ASP A 254 -55.59 43.73 33.07
N ASP A 255 -56.62 44.57 32.92
CA ASP A 255 -57.26 45.48 33.91
C ASP A 255 -56.66 46.87 34.07
N GLU A 256 -57.25 47.93 33.51
CA GLU A 256 -58.58 48.57 33.70
C GLU A 256 -58.49 49.81 34.61
N ASN A 257 -58.85 50.94 34.01
CA ASN A 257 -59.56 52.13 34.53
C ASN A 257 -59.08 52.83 35.82
N LEU A 258 -58.84 54.15 35.73
CA LEU A 258 -59.87 55.16 36.08
C LEU A 258 -59.40 56.60 35.81
N ASP A 259 -60.22 57.30 35.03
CA ASP A 259 -60.73 58.67 35.18
C ASP A 259 -59.86 59.90 35.47
N SER A 260 -60.12 60.89 34.59
CA SER A 260 -60.26 62.35 34.81
C SER A 260 -59.04 63.21 35.09
#